data_AF-A7SUE1-F1
#
_entry.id   AF-A7SUE1-F1
#
_cell.length_a   1.000
_cell.length_b   1.000
_cell.length_c   1.000
_cell.angle_alpha   90.00
_cell.angle_beta   90.00
_cell.angle_gamma   90.00
#
_symmetry.space_group_name_H-M   'P 1'
#
loop_
_entity.id
_entity.type
_entity.pdbx_description
1 polymer ?
#
loop_
_entity_poly.entity_id
_entity_poly.type
_entity_poly.pdbx_seq_one_letter_code
_entity_poly.pdbx_strand_id
1 'polypeptide(L)'
;MNNSTSSSLKDSGIVWCILFSVQSIFIVVLNTMTVATFLINRHLRKRSVYLLINLCIADLFVGLISMPFCIYDIGLRSGIFTTVIPKMTFYFLYVFIDICFGLSSVVNLTFIALERMRATVWPIRHHSSRPQMYFYLIVAAWLIPAAIAGWQVVNLKFRNLLLPYWIPHVIILGLLLIIAFSYTVVFVSFKKKIWNGSNFTRSLRTSTSSRRDRKLAVTLFVVTATSCLAWLPFFVLYLIILYTKFTVSYNTIYAFKLLHYSNSFVNPIIFVIKMREFRAAFFSLLR
;
A
#
# COMPACT_ATOMS: atom_id res chain seq x y z
N MET A 1 27.77 15.96 27.67
CA MET A 1 26.80 15.94 26.56
C MET A 1 25.48 16.42 27.11
N ASN A 2 24.99 17.55 26.60
CA ASN A 2 24.30 18.59 27.40
C ASN A 2 22.79 18.36 27.54
N ASN A 3 22.21 18.81 28.66
CA ASN A 3 20.76 18.76 28.91
C ASN A 3 19.92 19.33 27.75
N SER A 4 20.45 20.32 27.03
CA SER A 4 19.80 20.95 25.86
C SER A 4 19.66 20.06 24.63
N THR A 5 20.59 19.11 24.38
CA THR A 5 20.44 18.15 23.28
C THR A 5 19.48 17.02 23.66
N SER A 6 19.42 16.66 24.94
CA SER A 6 18.44 15.67 25.42
C SER A 6 17.00 16.20 25.42
N SER A 7 16.80 17.50 25.71
CA SER A 7 15.49 18.14 25.63
C SER A 7 15.03 18.26 24.19
N SER A 8 15.90 18.71 23.27
CA SER A 8 15.52 18.86 21.85
C SER A 8 15.15 17.54 21.16
N LEU A 9 15.79 16.42 21.54
CA LEU A 9 15.44 15.08 21.06
C LEU A 9 14.10 14.59 21.57
N LYS A 10 13.76 14.92 22.84
CA LYS A 10 12.46 14.63 23.44
C LYS A 10 11.36 15.45 22.76
N ASP A 11 11.56 16.74 22.59
CA ASP A 11 10.58 17.64 21.97
C ASP A 11 10.26 17.21 20.54
N SER A 12 11.30 16.91 19.73
CA SER A 12 11.11 16.37 18.39
C SER A 12 10.36 15.04 18.41
N GLY A 13 10.71 14.14 19.33
CA GLY A 13 10.04 12.85 19.48
C GLY A 13 8.55 12.98 19.78
N ILE A 14 8.17 13.91 20.66
CA ILE A 14 6.76 14.19 21.01
C ILE A 14 5.99 14.63 19.76
N VAL A 15 6.56 15.57 18.98
CA VAL A 15 5.94 16.06 17.74
C VAL A 15 5.69 14.90 16.77
N TRP A 16 6.69 14.06 16.51
CA TRP A 16 6.53 12.92 15.61
C TRP A 16 5.52 11.90 16.12
N CYS A 17 5.53 11.57 17.41
CA CYS A 17 4.53 10.69 18.02
C CYS A 17 3.10 11.22 17.81
N ILE A 18 2.88 12.53 17.98
CA ILE A 18 1.57 13.16 17.73
C ILE A 18 1.20 13.05 16.26
N LEU A 19 2.10 13.41 15.34
CA LEU A 19 1.84 13.36 13.90
C LEU A 19 1.48 11.95 13.42
N PHE A 20 2.24 10.93 13.82
CA PHE A 20 1.95 9.54 13.48
C PHE A 20 0.67 9.02 14.15
N SER A 21 0.36 9.47 15.38
CA SER A 21 -0.89 9.10 16.05
C SER A 21 -2.11 9.65 15.31
N VAL A 22 -2.07 10.93 14.92
CA VAL A 22 -3.14 11.55 14.12
C VAL A 22 -3.28 10.80 12.79
N GLN A 23 -2.17 10.54 12.09
CA GLN A 23 -2.18 9.81 10.83
C GLN A 23 -2.74 8.39 10.98
N SER A 24 -2.39 7.67 12.05
CA SER A 24 -2.92 6.35 12.38
C SER A 24 -4.45 6.38 12.52
N ILE A 25 -5.00 7.35 13.26
CA ILE A 25 -6.46 7.51 13.41
C ILE A 25 -7.12 7.72 12.04
N PHE A 26 -6.57 8.59 11.20
CA PHE A 26 -7.08 8.81 9.83
C PHE A 26 -7.07 7.52 9.00
N ILE A 27 -5.96 6.76 9.02
CA ILE A 27 -5.85 5.48 8.31
C ILE A 27 -6.92 4.50 8.79
N VAL A 28 -7.08 4.36 10.10
CA VAL A 28 -8.03 3.42 10.70
C VAL A 28 -9.46 3.80 10.32
N VAL A 29 -9.88 5.04 10.58
CA VAL A 29 -11.24 5.50 10.30
C VAL A 29 -11.59 5.35 8.82
N LEU A 30 -10.74 5.85 7.92
CA LEU A 30 -11.04 5.84 6.48
C LEU A 30 -11.08 4.42 5.91
N ASN A 31 -10.18 3.52 6.33
CA ASN A 31 -10.19 2.13 5.85
C ASN A 31 -11.33 1.32 6.45
N THR A 32 -11.66 1.50 7.74
CA THR A 32 -12.82 0.85 8.37
C THR A 32 -14.11 1.26 7.66
N MET A 33 -14.31 2.56 7.41
CA MET A 33 -15.47 3.05 6.65
C MET A 33 -15.50 2.50 5.22
N THR A 34 -14.35 2.41 4.55
CA THR A 34 -14.25 1.87 3.19
C THR A 34 -14.62 0.39 3.14
N VAL A 35 -14.09 -0.41 4.06
CA VAL A 35 -14.44 -1.83 4.20
C VAL A 35 -15.93 -1.98 4.49
N ALA A 36 -16.46 -1.21 5.46
CA ALA A 36 -17.89 -1.21 5.78
C ALA A 36 -18.75 -0.85 4.56
N THR A 37 -18.36 0.17 3.79
CA THR A 37 -19.06 0.60 2.57
C THR A 37 -19.19 -0.54 1.57
N PHE A 38 -18.10 -1.26 1.29
CA PHE A 38 -18.13 -2.40 0.37
C PHE A 38 -18.89 -3.61 0.92
N LEU A 39 -18.82 -3.88 2.21
CA LEU A 39 -19.46 -5.06 2.82
C LEU A 39 -20.98 -4.89 2.94
N ILE A 40 -21.45 -3.70 3.35
CA ILE A 40 -22.87 -3.38 3.53
C ILE A 40 -23.57 -3.29 2.16
N ASN A 41 -22.95 -2.61 1.20
CA ASN A 41 -23.57 -2.33 -0.09
C ASN A 41 -23.36 -3.47 -1.08
N ARG A 42 -24.24 -4.48 -1.03
CA ARG A 42 -24.13 -5.70 -1.84
C ARG A 42 -24.00 -5.44 -3.35
N HIS A 43 -24.61 -4.37 -3.86
CA HIS A 43 -24.55 -3.99 -5.28
C HIS A 43 -23.14 -3.59 -5.75
N LEU A 44 -22.25 -3.19 -4.82
CA LEU A 44 -20.85 -2.85 -5.11
C LEU A 44 -19.95 -4.09 -5.15
N ARG A 45 -20.35 -5.23 -4.58
CA ARG A 45 -19.51 -6.43 -4.37
C ARG A 45 -19.31 -7.25 -5.64
N LYS A 46 -18.52 -6.72 -6.57
CA LYS A 46 -18.06 -7.43 -7.77
C LYS A 46 -16.77 -8.19 -7.45
N ARG A 47 -16.45 -9.24 -8.22
CA ARG A 47 -15.25 -10.08 -7.99
C ARG A 47 -13.96 -9.25 -7.85
N SER A 48 -13.83 -8.23 -8.69
CA SER A 48 -12.65 -7.37 -8.76
C SER A 48 -12.56 -6.35 -7.61
N VAL A 49 -13.63 -6.22 -6.80
CA VAL A 49 -13.66 -5.41 -5.57
C VAL A 49 -13.11 -6.19 -4.37
N TYR A 50 -13.05 -7.53 -4.40
CA TYR A 50 -12.45 -8.29 -3.30
C TYR A 50 -10.96 -7.94 -3.08
N LEU A 51 -10.22 -7.65 -4.16
CA LEU A 51 -8.83 -7.16 -4.04
C LEU A 51 -8.77 -5.75 -3.45
N LEU A 52 -9.76 -4.90 -3.70
CA LEU A 52 -9.85 -3.56 -3.08
C LEU A 52 -10.17 -3.65 -1.60
N ILE A 53 -11.08 -4.55 -1.20
CA ILE A 53 -11.36 -4.84 0.21
C ILE A 53 -10.10 -5.36 0.89
N ASN A 54 -9.38 -6.30 0.28
CA ASN A 54 -8.14 -6.83 0.85
C ASN A 54 -7.05 -5.75 0.97
N LEU A 55 -6.93 -4.85 -0.01
CA LEU A 55 -6.06 -3.68 0.10
C LEU A 55 -6.42 -2.80 1.30
N CYS A 56 -7.70 -2.50 1.50
CA CYS A 56 -8.16 -1.70 2.64
C CYS A 56 -7.90 -2.38 3.99
N ILE A 57 -7.97 -3.73 4.04
CA ILE A 57 -7.63 -4.49 5.25
C ILE A 57 -6.12 -4.44 5.52
N ALA A 58 -5.28 -4.55 4.48
CA ALA A 58 -3.84 -4.38 4.63
C ALA A 58 -3.48 -2.98 5.12
N ASP A 59 -4.08 -1.94 4.52
CA ASP A 59 -3.90 -0.54 4.92
C ASP A 59 -4.43 -0.27 6.34
N LEU A 60 -5.52 -0.94 6.75
CA LEU A 60 -6.03 -0.87 8.12
C LEU A 60 -5.01 -1.41 9.14
N PHE A 61 -4.32 -2.51 8.83
CA PHE A 61 -3.28 -3.04 9.72
C PHE A 61 -2.03 -2.16 9.79
N VAL A 62 -1.71 -1.40 8.74
CA VAL A 62 -0.67 -0.35 8.83
C VAL A 62 -1.05 0.67 9.92
N GLY A 63 -2.30 1.11 9.95
CA GLY A 63 -2.81 2.04 10.97
C GLY A 63 -2.93 1.43 12.37
N LEU A 64 -3.43 0.19 12.49
CA LEU A 64 -3.70 -0.47 13.77
C LEU A 64 -2.47 -1.09 14.43
N ILE A 65 -1.48 -1.52 13.66
CA ILE A 65 -0.35 -2.33 14.17
C ILE A 65 0.98 -1.66 13.86
N SER A 66 1.30 -1.40 12.58
CA SER A 66 2.61 -0.84 12.21
C SER A 66 2.86 0.54 12.81
N MET A 67 1.85 1.41 12.77
CA MET A 67 1.93 2.76 13.32
C MET A 67 2.17 2.81 14.83
N PRO A 68 1.41 2.10 15.69
CA PRO A 68 1.72 2.03 17.11
C PRO A 68 3.13 1.53 17.41
N PHE A 69 3.63 0.53 16.69
CA PHE A 69 5.02 0.08 16.85
C PHE A 69 6.02 1.16 16.43
N CYS A 70 5.74 1.91 15.35
CA CYS A 70 6.57 3.05 14.92
C CYS A 70 6.60 4.15 15.99
N ILE A 71 5.44 4.54 16.52
CA ILE A 71 5.30 5.54 17.59
C ILE A 71 6.07 5.11 18.83
N TYR A 72 5.98 3.83 19.20
CA TYR A 72 6.71 3.30 20.34
C TYR A 72 8.23 3.27 20.10
N ASP A 73 8.71 2.89 18.90
CA ASP A 73 10.14 2.99 18.54
C ASP A 73 10.66 4.44 18.65
N ILE A 74 9.90 5.42 18.16
CA ILE A 74 10.22 6.85 18.27
C ILE A 74 10.29 7.26 19.75
N GLY A 75 9.27 6.91 20.54
CA GLY A 75 9.23 7.25 21.95
C GLY A 75 10.35 6.59 22.77
N LEU A 76 10.77 5.37 22.43
CA LEU A 76 11.94 4.72 23.03
C LEU A 76 13.25 5.41 22.65
N ARG A 77 13.42 5.82 21.38
CA ARG A 77 14.62 6.51 20.89
C ARG A 77 14.77 7.92 21.48
N SER A 78 13.66 8.63 21.65
CA SER A 78 13.63 9.96 22.24
C SER A 78 13.65 9.95 23.77
N GLY A 79 13.55 8.77 24.42
CA GLY A 79 13.53 8.66 25.88
C GLY A 79 12.24 9.17 26.53
N ILE A 80 11.13 9.11 25.78
CA ILE A 80 9.76 9.40 26.24
C ILE A 80 9.17 8.16 26.92
N PHE A 81 9.44 6.98 26.34
CA PHE A 81 8.95 5.71 26.84
C PHE A 81 10.09 4.84 27.38
N THR A 82 9.73 3.89 28.23
CA THR A 82 10.60 2.84 28.75
C THR A 82 10.07 1.48 28.31
N THR A 83 10.95 0.52 28.05
CA THR A 83 10.55 -0.84 27.65
C THR A 83 11.03 -1.88 28.65
N VAL A 84 10.15 -2.83 28.96
CA VAL A 84 10.49 -4.06 29.70
C VAL A 84 11.06 -5.12 28.74
N ILE A 85 10.64 -5.08 27.47
CA ILE A 85 11.13 -5.98 26.43
C ILE A 85 12.54 -5.54 26.01
N PRO A 86 13.49 -6.48 25.81
CA PRO A 86 14.81 -6.16 25.28
C PRO A 86 14.71 -5.37 23.97
N LYS A 87 15.44 -4.25 23.89
CA LYS A 87 15.38 -3.31 22.74
C LYS A 87 15.57 -3.99 21.39
N MET A 88 16.46 -4.98 21.32
CA MET A 88 16.72 -5.75 20.07
C MET A 88 15.54 -6.63 19.66
N THR A 89 14.87 -7.28 20.62
CA THR A 89 13.67 -8.09 20.34
C THR A 89 12.53 -7.22 19.83
N PHE A 90 12.31 -6.08 20.48
CA PHE A 90 11.31 -5.10 20.01
C PHE A 90 11.65 -4.60 18.61
N TYR A 91 12.92 -4.26 18.34
CA TYR A 91 13.38 -3.81 17.03
C TYR A 91 13.11 -4.84 15.92
N PHE A 92 13.40 -6.13 16.15
CA PHE A 92 13.11 -7.18 15.17
C PHE A 92 11.61 -7.33 14.92
N LEU A 93 10.78 -7.25 15.96
CA LEU A 93 9.33 -7.32 15.84
C LEU A 93 8.78 -6.11 15.07
N TYR A 94 9.25 -4.90 15.38
CA TYR A 94 8.90 -3.68 14.66
C TYR A 94 9.26 -3.79 13.17
N VAL A 95 10.49 -4.20 12.84
CA VAL A 95 10.95 -4.36 11.45
C VAL A 95 10.10 -5.40 10.72
N PHE A 96 9.77 -6.53 11.36
CA PHE A 96 8.89 -7.54 10.78
C PHE A 96 7.52 -6.95 10.41
N ILE A 97 6.85 -6.34 11.40
CA ILE A 97 5.49 -5.80 11.28
C ILE A 97 5.44 -4.72 10.21
N ASP A 98 6.39 -3.78 10.27
CA ASP A 98 6.44 -2.63 9.36
C ASP A 98 6.65 -3.07 7.90
N ILE A 99 7.60 -3.98 7.66
CA ILE A 99 7.85 -4.53 6.31
C ILE A 99 6.65 -5.36 5.85
N CYS A 100 6.10 -6.22 6.70
CA CYS A 100 5.02 -7.14 6.34
C CYS A 100 3.76 -6.38 5.89
N PHE A 101 3.26 -5.45 6.69
CA PHE A 101 2.04 -4.72 6.36
C PHE A 101 2.27 -3.66 5.28
N GLY A 102 3.41 -2.97 5.30
CA GLY A 102 3.78 -2.04 4.23
C GLY A 102 3.82 -2.75 2.87
N LEU A 103 4.56 -3.85 2.78
CA LEU A 103 4.72 -4.58 1.52
C LEU A 103 3.43 -5.30 1.09
N SER A 104 2.57 -5.71 2.03
CA SER A 104 1.26 -6.27 1.69
C SER A 104 0.40 -5.29 0.90
N SER A 105 0.43 -4.00 1.24
CA SER A 105 -0.26 -2.96 0.46
C SER A 105 0.26 -2.89 -0.99
N VAL A 106 1.58 -2.94 -1.20
CA VAL A 106 2.20 -2.92 -2.55
C VAL A 106 1.91 -4.19 -3.35
N VAL A 107 1.94 -5.36 -2.73
CA VAL A 107 1.60 -6.64 -3.40
C VAL A 107 0.13 -6.63 -3.82
N ASN A 108 -0.77 -6.12 -2.98
CA ASN A 108 -2.18 -5.94 -3.35
C ASN A 108 -2.36 -5.03 -4.57
N LEU A 109 -1.66 -3.88 -4.61
CA LEU A 109 -1.67 -2.99 -5.77
C LEU A 109 -1.15 -3.67 -7.04
N THR A 110 -0.12 -4.52 -6.91
CA THR A 110 0.41 -5.31 -8.02
C THR A 110 -0.63 -6.28 -8.56
N PHE A 111 -1.33 -7.01 -7.69
CA PHE A 111 -2.39 -7.93 -8.09
C PHE A 111 -3.60 -7.21 -8.68
N ILE A 112 -3.95 -6.02 -8.17
CA ILE A 112 -4.97 -5.16 -8.77
C ILE A 112 -4.55 -4.77 -10.20
N ALA A 113 -3.31 -4.33 -10.40
CA ALA A 113 -2.80 -3.94 -11.72
C ALA A 113 -2.84 -5.11 -12.72
N LEU A 114 -2.39 -6.30 -12.31
CA LEU A 114 -2.43 -7.53 -13.12
C LEU A 114 -3.85 -7.96 -13.45
N GLU A 115 -4.76 -7.90 -12.49
CA GLU A 115 -6.18 -8.21 -12.72
C GLU A 115 -6.80 -7.22 -13.70
N ARG A 116 -6.47 -5.92 -13.63
CA ARG A 116 -6.90 -4.92 -14.63
C ARG A 116 -6.33 -5.15 -16.02
N MET A 117 -5.05 -5.48 -16.10
CA MET A 117 -4.41 -5.85 -17.37
C MET A 117 -5.16 -7.04 -18.00
N ARG A 118 -5.40 -8.09 -17.22
CA ARG A 118 -6.13 -9.29 -17.69
C ARG A 118 -7.56 -8.97 -18.12
N ALA A 119 -8.28 -8.14 -17.36
CA ALA A 119 -9.64 -7.70 -17.70
C ALA A 119 -9.69 -6.90 -19.01
N THR A 120 -8.65 -6.11 -19.28
CA THR A 120 -8.58 -5.24 -20.46
C THR A 120 -8.15 -6.00 -21.72
N VAL A 121 -7.12 -6.84 -21.62
CA VAL A 121 -6.54 -7.57 -22.76
C VAL A 121 -7.37 -8.79 -23.14
N TRP A 122 -7.89 -9.52 -22.16
CA TRP A 122 -8.66 -10.76 -22.39
C TRP A 122 -10.02 -10.75 -21.68
N PRO A 123 -10.96 -9.89 -22.13
CA PRO A 123 -12.26 -9.70 -21.45
C PRO A 123 -13.08 -10.99 -21.35
N ILE A 124 -13.08 -11.84 -22.39
CA ILE A 124 -13.82 -13.11 -22.39
C ILE A 124 -13.25 -14.08 -21.34
N ARG A 125 -11.92 -14.20 -21.27
CA ARG A 125 -11.25 -15.07 -20.29
C ARG A 125 -11.33 -14.51 -18.87
N HIS A 126 -11.45 -13.19 -18.72
CA HIS A 126 -11.71 -12.54 -17.44
C HIS A 126 -13.12 -12.85 -16.92
N HIS A 127 -14.16 -12.76 -17.77
CA HIS A 127 -15.52 -13.15 -17.39
C HIS A 127 -15.62 -14.62 -16.96
N SER A 128 -14.86 -15.50 -17.60
CA SER A 128 -14.76 -16.94 -17.24
C SER A 128 -13.79 -17.23 -16.08
N SER A 129 -13.22 -16.21 -15.44
CA SER A 129 -12.25 -16.43 -14.36
C SER A 129 -12.93 -16.98 -13.11
N ARG A 130 -12.42 -18.12 -12.65
CA ARG A 130 -12.90 -18.83 -11.46
C ARG A 130 -12.71 -17.99 -10.18
N PRO A 131 -13.70 -17.95 -9.27
CA PRO A 131 -13.61 -17.16 -8.04
C PRO A 131 -12.42 -17.58 -7.14
N GLN A 132 -11.98 -18.84 -7.22
CA GLN A 132 -10.81 -19.36 -6.50
C GLN A 132 -9.52 -18.57 -6.82
N MET A 133 -9.39 -18.00 -8.02
CA MET A 133 -8.24 -17.19 -8.40
C MET A 133 -8.06 -15.97 -7.48
N TYR A 134 -9.15 -15.31 -7.09
CA TYR A 134 -9.11 -14.17 -6.17
C TYR A 134 -8.71 -14.58 -4.76
N PHE A 135 -9.15 -15.76 -4.31
CA PHE A 135 -8.72 -16.33 -3.03
C PHE A 135 -7.21 -16.55 -3.00
N TYR A 136 -6.64 -17.18 -4.05
CA TYR A 136 -5.19 -17.40 -4.12
C TYR A 136 -4.40 -16.08 -4.17
N LEU A 137 -4.89 -15.07 -4.89
CA LEU A 137 -4.27 -13.74 -4.90
C LEU A 137 -4.29 -13.09 -3.50
N ILE A 138 -5.40 -13.20 -2.78
CA ILE A 138 -5.49 -12.68 -1.40
C ILE A 138 -4.49 -13.39 -0.50
N VAL A 139 -4.45 -14.73 -0.51
CA VAL A 139 -3.51 -15.51 0.31
C VAL A 139 -2.05 -15.15 -0.03
N ALA A 140 -1.71 -15.06 -1.31
CA ALA A 140 -0.37 -14.66 -1.75
C ALA A 140 -0.01 -13.23 -1.30
N ALA A 141 -0.99 -12.33 -1.21
CA ALA A 141 -0.79 -10.95 -0.76
C ALA A 141 -0.41 -10.83 0.72
N TRP A 142 -0.56 -11.91 1.51
CA TRP A 142 -0.11 -11.99 2.90
C TRP A 142 1.17 -12.81 3.04
N LEU A 143 1.27 -13.94 2.33
CA LEU A 143 2.42 -14.83 2.43
C LEU A 143 3.71 -14.24 1.85
N ILE A 144 3.63 -13.57 0.69
CA ILE A 144 4.82 -12.97 0.06
C ILE A 144 5.45 -11.90 0.97
N PRO A 145 4.70 -10.91 1.49
CA PRO A 145 5.24 -9.95 2.46
C PRO A 145 5.77 -10.57 3.74
N ALA A 146 5.07 -11.54 4.33
CA ALA A 146 5.49 -12.19 5.56
C ALA A 146 6.82 -12.95 5.37
N ALA A 147 7.00 -13.63 4.24
CA ALA A 147 8.26 -14.31 3.91
C ALA A 147 9.42 -13.31 3.76
N ILE A 148 9.18 -12.18 3.07
CA ILE A 148 10.20 -11.14 2.86
C ILE A 148 10.56 -10.45 4.18
N ALA A 149 9.57 -10.13 5.02
CA ALA A 149 9.79 -9.57 6.35
C ALA A 149 10.58 -10.54 7.25
N GLY A 150 10.22 -11.83 7.23
CA GLY A 150 10.94 -12.87 7.95
C GLY A 150 12.38 -13.01 7.49
N TRP A 151 12.62 -13.01 6.18
CA TRP A 151 13.96 -13.01 5.59
C TRP A 151 14.82 -11.84 6.11
N GLN A 152 14.27 -10.63 6.11
CA GLN A 152 14.98 -9.45 6.58
C GLN A 152 15.34 -9.55 8.07
N VAL A 153 14.42 -10.06 8.91
CA VAL A 153 14.68 -10.24 10.34
C VAL A 153 15.76 -11.30 10.59
N VAL A 154 15.73 -12.42 9.87
CA VAL A 154 16.77 -13.46 9.97
C VAL A 154 18.13 -12.87 9.61
N ASN A 155 18.21 -12.07 8.54
CA ASN A 155 19.44 -11.37 8.15
C ASN A 155 19.96 -10.45 9.26
N LEU A 156 19.08 -9.62 9.83
CA LEU A 156 19.45 -8.68 10.89
C LEU A 156 19.88 -9.40 12.18
N LYS A 157 19.25 -10.54 12.51
CA LYS A 157 19.56 -11.32 13.71
C LYS A 157 20.84 -12.14 13.55
N PHE A 158 21.08 -12.67 12.35
CA PHE A 158 22.21 -13.55 12.06
C PHE A 158 23.09 -12.95 10.97
N ARG A 159 23.86 -11.93 11.35
CA ARG A 159 24.69 -11.11 10.45
C ARG A 159 25.69 -11.93 9.60
N ASN A 160 26.04 -13.14 10.03
CA ASN A 160 27.03 -14.03 9.41
C ASN A 160 26.45 -15.05 8.41
N LEU A 161 25.13 -15.11 8.22
CA LEU A 161 24.46 -16.15 7.42
C LEU A 161 24.67 -16.04 5.89
N LEU A 162 25.52 -15.12 5.40
CA LEU A 162 25.77 -14.83 3.96
C LEU A 162 24.50 -14.62 3.11
N LEU A 163 23.34 -14.41 3.74
CA LEU A 163 22.09 -14.19 3.03
C LEU A 163 22.16 -12.85 2.28
N PRO A 164 21.75 -12.80 1.00
CA PRO A 164 21.86 -11.55 0.24
C PRO A 164 20.86 -10.49 0.71
N TYR A 165 21.36 -9.43 1.35
CA TYR A 165 20.57 -8.27 1.81
C TYR A 165 19.83 -7.54 0.67
N TRP A 166 20.29 -7.68 -0.57
CA TRP A 166 19.71 -6.99 -1.72
C TRP A 166 18.42 -7.64 -2.26
N ILE A 167 18.13 -8.91 -1.91
CA ILE A 167 16.99 -9.66 -2.46
C ILE A 167 15.63 -8.96 -2.23
N PRO A 168 15.26 -8.55 -1.00
CA PRO A 168 14.00 -7.84 -0.76
C PRO A 168 13.83 -6.58 -1.61
N HIS A 169 14.93 -5.85 -1.83
CA HIS A 169 14.94 -4.62 -2.61
C HIS A 169 14.68 -4.87 -4.10
N VAL A 170 15.30 -5.92 -4.65
CA VAL A 170 15.08 -6.34 -6.04
C VAL A 170 13.65 -6.81 -6.25
N ILE A 171 13.08 -7.53 -5.27
CA ILE A 171 11.67 -7.95 -5.34
C ILE A 171 10.74 -6.73 -5.37
N ILE A 172 10.94 -5.75 -4.48
CA ILE A 172 10.15 -4.51 -4.47
C ILE A 172 10.25 -3.78 -5.81
N LEU A 173 11.47 -3.62 -6.34
CA LEU A 173 11.67 -3.03 -7.66
C LEU A 173 10.93 -3.80 -8.76
N GLY A 174 11.00 -5.14 -8.73
CA GLY A 174 10.26 -6.01 -9.64
C GLY A 174 8.75 -5.81 -9.59
N LEU A 175 8.17 -5.68 -8.39
CA LEU A 175 6.73 -5.39 -8.21
C LEU A 175 6.35 -4.04 -8.83
N LEU A 176 7.16 -3.00 -8.61
CA LEU A 176 6.94 -1.67 -9.20
C LEU A 176 7.03 -1.71 -10.73
N LEU A 177 7.96 -2.47 -11.30
CA LEU A 177 8.08 -2.67 -12.75
C LEU A 177 6.88 -3.44 -13.31
N ILE A 178 6.39 -4.47 -12.61
CA ILE A 178 5.17 -5.21 -13.01
C ILE A 178 3.96 -4.28 -13.03
N ILE A 179 3.81 -3.40 -12.03
CA ILE A 179 2.77 -2.38 -11.98
C ILE A 179 2.86 -1.45 -13.21
N ALA A 180 4.05 -0.90 -13.48
CA ALA A 180 4.28 0.01 -14.59
C ALA A 180 3.98 -0.64 -15.95
N PHE A 181 4.45 -1.87 -16.14
CA PHE A 181 4.18 -2.66 -17.33
C PHE A 181 2.68 -2.93 -17.51
N SER A 182 2.01 -3.39 -16.45
CA SER A 182 0.58 -3.70 -16.48
C SER A 182 -0.26 -2.50 -16.92
N TYR A 183 0.00 -1.33 -16.36
CA TYR A 183 -0.73 -0.11 -16.73
C TYR A 183 -0.36 0.44 -18.10
N THR A 184 0.89 0.25 -18.55
CA THR A 184 1.29 0.56 -19.92
C THR A 184 0.46 -0.26 -20.91
N VAL A 185 0.34 -1.57 -20.68
CA VAL A 185 -0.48 -2.46 -21.50
C VAL A 185 -1.96 -2.05 -21.49
N VAL A 186 -2.51 -1.71 -20.32
CA VAL A 186 -3.90 -1.21 -20.20
C VAL A 186 -4.09 0.06 -21.03
N PHE A 187 -3.17 1.02 -20.93
CA PHE A 187 -3.25 2.28 -21.66
C PHE A 187 -3.18 2.08 -23.18
N VAL A 188 -2.21 1.30 -23.66
CA VAL A 188 -2.05 0.97 -25.09
C VAL A 188 -3.29 0.25 -25.61
N SER A 189 -3.84 -0.70 -24.84
CA SER A 189 -5.05 -1.45 -25.22
C SER A 189 -6.26 -0.52 -25.37
N PHE A 190 -6.42 0.48 -24.49
CA PHE A 190 -7.48 1.47 -24.62
C PHE A 190 -7.29 2.39 -25.82
N LYS A 191 -6.06 2.86 -26.08
CA LYS A 191 -5.74 3.68 -27.27
C LYS A 191 -6.02 2.93 -28.57
N LYS A 192 -5.57 1.66 -28.67
CA LYS A 192 -5.83 0.80 -29.83
C LYS A 192 -7.33 0.60 -30.06
N LYS A 193 -8.12 0.40 -29.00
CA LYS A 193 -9.58 0.25 -29.08
C LYS A 193 -10.29 1.53 -29.56
N ILE A 194 -9.76 2.71 -29.23
CA ILE A 194 -10.27 4.00 -29.72
C ILE A 194 -9.88 4.20 -31.19
N TRP A 195 -8.63 3.94 -31.56
CA TRP A 195 -8.11 4.12 -32.92
C TRP A 195 -8.77 3.18 -33.94
N ASN A 196 -8.91 1.89 -33.60
CA ASN A 196 -9.62 0.91 -34.45
C ASN A 196 -11.16 1.15 -34.50
N GLY A 197 -11.68 2.07 -33.67
CA GLY A 197 -13.11 2.33 -33.50
C GLY A 197 -13.72 3.31 -34.52
N SER A 198 -12.99 3.71 -35.58
CA SER A 198 -13.49 4.60 -36.63
C SER A 198 -14.51 3.95 -37.59
N ASN A 199 -14.75 2.64 -37.52
CA ASN A 199 -15.84 1.98 -38.26
C ASN A 199 -17.18 2.14 -37.50
N PHE A 200 -17.82 3.26 -37.83
CA PHE A 200 -18.88 4.05 -37.19
C PHE A 200 -20.20 3.37 -36.73
N THR A 201 -20.56 2.13 -37.09
CA THR A 201 -21.96 1.64 -36.90
C THR A 201 -22.20 0.44 -36.00
N ARG A 202 -21.17 -0.29 -35.50
CA ARG A 202 -21.38 -1.44 -34.58
C ARG A 202 -21.15 -1.09 -33.09
N SER A 203 -20.62 0.10 -32.79
CA SER A 203 -20.18 0.50 -31.44
C SER A 203 -21.29 1.00 -30.50
N LEU A 204 -22.51 1.26 -30.98
CA LEU A 204 -23.66 1.60 -30.14
C LEU A 204 -24.00 0.49 -29.11
N ARG A 205 -23.63 -0.77 -29.39
CA ARG A 205 -23.72 -1.92 -28.47
C ARG A 205 -22.42 -2.27 -27.74
N THR A 206 -21.33 -1.53 -27.96
CA THR A 206 -20.18 -1.49 -27.01
C THR A 206 -20.51 -0.64 -25.76
N SER A 207 -21.76 -0.80 -25.31
CA SER A 207 -22.27 -1.06 -23.97
C SER A 207 -21.56 -0.37 -22.82
N THR A 208 -22.37 0.35 -22.04
CA THR A 208 -22.12 0.88 -20.69
C THR A 208 -21.09 0.14 -19.83
N SER A 209 -20.99 -1.20 -19.93
CA SER A 209 -19.95 -2.03 -19.30
C SER A 209 -18.52 -1.61 -19.68
N SER A 210 -18.18 -1.48 -20.96
CA SER A 210 -16.82 -1.11 -21.38
C SER A 210 -16.43 0.30 -20.94
N ARG A 211 -17.40 1.23 -20.84
CA ARG A 211 -17.17 2.58 -20.30
C ARG A 211 -16.94 2.54 -18.79
N ARG A 212 -17.66 1.67 -18.07
CA ARG A 212 -17.51 1.46 -16.62
C ARG A 212 -16.15 0.84 -16.29
N ASP A 213 -15.72 -0.16 -17.05
CA ASP A 213 -14.43 -0.83 -16.87
C ASP A 213 -13.25 0.12 -17.13
N ARG A 214 -13.35 0.99 -18.15
CA ARG A 214 -12.37 2.06 -18.39
C ARG A 214 -12.27 3.04 -17.22
N LYS A 215 -13.40 3.50 -16.69
CA LYS A 215 -13.43 4.42 -15.53
C LYS A 215 -12.81 3.78 -14.30
N LEU A 216 -13.09 2.50 -14.06
CA LEU A 216 -12.50 1.73 -12.97
C LEU A 216 -10.99 1.57 -13.16
N ALA A 217 -10.52 1.19 -14.35
CA ALA A 217 -9.09 1.06 -14.64
C ALA A 217 -8.33 2.39 -14.46
N VAL A 218 -8.90 3.52 -14.88
CA VAL A 218 -8.32 4.86 -14.62
C VAL A 218 -8.27 5.17 -13.14
N THR A 219 -9.33 4.84 -12.39
CA THR A 219 -9.36 5.04 -10.93
C THR A 219 -8.24 4.25 -10.26
N LEU A 220 -8.10 2.97 -10.62
CA LEU A 220 -7.09 2.09 -10.05
C LEU A 220 -5.67 2.48 -10.47
N PHE A 221 -5.49 2.97 -11.71
CA PHE A 221 -4.22 3.58 -12.11
C PHE A 221 -3.85 4.77 -11.22
N VAL A 222 -4.80 5.68 -10.95
CA VAL A 222 -4.55 6.82 -10.06
C VAL A 222 -4.21 6.34 -8.65
N VAL A 223 -4.97 5.39 -8.10
CA VAL A 223 -4.68 4.76 -6.80
C VAL A 223 -3.27 4.21 -6.76
N THR A 224 -2.89 3.39 -7.73
CA THR A 224 -1.56 2.76 -7.76
C THR A 224 -0.45 3.78 -8.01
N ALA A 225 -0.63 4.76 -8.90
CA ALA A 225 0.38 5.77 -9.19
C ALA A 225 0.65 6.65 -7.96
N THR A 226 -0.41 7.12 -7.28
CA THR A 226 -0.27 7.89 -6.05
C THR A 226 0.36 7.06 -4.93
N SER A 227 0.04 5.76 -4.87
CA SER A 227 0.67 4.83 -3.93
C SER A 227 2.18 4.69 -4.16
N CYS A 228 2.59 4.49 -5.43
CA CYS A 228 4.01 4.43 -5.80
C CYS A 228 4.73 5.75 -5.47
N LEU A 229 4.11 6.90 -5.73
CA LEU A 229 4.68 8.21 -5.41
C LEU A 229 4.88 8.43 -3.91
N ALA A 230 3.97 7.91 -3.07
CA ALA A 230 4.12 7.97 -1.61
C ALA A 230 5.26 7.06 -1.12
N TRP A 231 5.45 5.89 -1.75
CA TRP A 231 6.45 4.89 -1.37
C TRP A 231 7.88 5.22 -1.82
N LEU A 232 8.03 5.67 -3.06
CA LEU A 232 9.33 5.81 -3.74
C LEU A 232 10.35 6.64 -2.96
N PRO A 233 10.01 7.81 -2.38
CA PRO A 233 10.98 8.64 -1.66
C PRO A 233 11.61 7.89 -0.49
N PHE A 234 10.79 7.20 0.32
CA PHE A 234 11.29 6.43 1.48
C PHE A 234 12.13 5.23 1.04
N PHE A 235 11.71 4.53 -0.02
CA PHE A 235 12.47 3.42 -0.57
C PHE A 235 13.86 3.87 -1.06
N VAL A 236 13.95 4.99 -1.79
CA VAL A 236 15.22 5.56 -2.24
C VAL A 236 16.10 5.97 -1.06
N LEU A 237 15.53 6.66 -0.07
CA LEU A 237 16.27 7.05 1.14
C LEU A 237 16.84 5.82 1.87
N TYR A 238 16.05 4.77 2.00
CA TYR A 238 16.46 3.52 2.63
C TYR A 238 17.62 2.85 1.88
N LEU A 239 17.58 2.81 0.54
CA LEU A 239 18.69 2.30 -0.28
C LEU A 239 19.97 3.12 -0.09
N ILE A 240 19.86 4.45 -0.06
CA ILE A 240 21.02 5.33 0.17
C ILE A 240 21.65 5.00 1.53
N ILE A 241 20.87 5.01 2.61
CA ILE A 241 21.37 4.71 3.96
C ILE A 241 22.05 3.33 4.01
N LEU A 242 21.47 2.32 3.36
CA LEU A 242 21.98 0.95 3.40
C LEU A 242 23.30 0.78 2.63
N TYR A 243 23.41 1.33 1.41
CA TYR A 243 24.54 1.07 0.51
C TYR A 243 25.64 2.13 0.56
N THR A 244 25.31 3.39 0.83
CA THR A 244 26.31 4.46 0.90
C THR A 244 26.73 4.78 2.33
N LYS A 245 26.05 4.20 3.33
CA LYS A 245 26.22 4.50 4.77
C LYS A 245 26.11 6.00 5.08
N PHE A 246 25.44 6.77 4.21
CA PHE A 246 25.23 8.19 4.42
C PHE A 246 24.37 8.42 5.66
N THR A 247 24.81 9.30 6.54
CA THR A 247 24.10 9.59 7.79
C THR A 247 23.02 10.62 7.53
N VAL A 248 21.80 10.30 7.96
CA VAL A 248 20.62 11.13 7.77
C VAL A 248 19.99 11.41 9.13
N SER A 249 19.50 12.63 9.34
CA SER A 249 18.80 12.97 10.58
C SER A 249 17.53 12.15 10.76
N TYR A 250 17.19 11.80 12.00
CA TYR A 250 15.95 11.09 12.31
C TYR A 250 14.71 11.85 11.83
N ASN A 251 14.71 13.19 11.93
CA ASN A 251 13.61 14.03 11.44
C ASN A 251 13.38 13.85 9.94
N THR A 252 14.45 13.73 9.15
CA THR A 252 14.35 13.44 7.71
C THR A 252 13.77 12.04 7.50
N ILE A 253 14.26 11.02 8.21
CA ILE A 253 13.74 9.65 8.10
C ILE A 253 12.24 9.63 8.43
N TYR A 254 11.81 10.29 9.50
CA TYR A 254 10.42 10.38 9.91
C TYR A 254 9.55 11.14 8.91
N ALA A 255 10.05 12.22 8.30
CA ALA A 255 9.32 12.93 7.24
C ALA A 255 9.04 12.05 6.02
N PHE A 256 10.04 11.30 5.55
CA PHE A 256 9.87 10.34 4.45
C PHE A 256 8.98 9.17 4.86
N LYS A 257 9.05 8.73 6.13
CA LYS A 257 8.17 7.68 6.68
C LYS A 257 6.71 8.15 6.76
N LEU A 258 6.46 9.40 7.11
CA LEU A 258 5.12 10.02 7.14
C LEU A 258 4.51 10.02 5.73
N LEU A 259 5.28 10.39 4.71
CA LEU A 259 4.84 10.33 3.31
C LEU A 259 4.55 8.88 2.90
N HIS A 260 5.43 7.95 3.23
CA HIS A 260 5.27 6.52 2.95
C HIS A 260 3.96 5.97 3.53
N TYR A 261 3.67 6.22 4.81
CA TYR A 261 2.43 5.74 5.41
C TYR A 261 1.17 6.45 4.90
N SER A 262 1.29 7.63 4.29
CA SER A 262 0.15 8.31 3.70
C SER A 262 -0.51 7.50 2.58
N ASN A 263 0.25 6.60 1.95
CA ASN A 263 -0.23 5.57 1.05
C ASN A 263 -1.51 4.89 1.54
N SER A 264 -1.56 4.55 2.84
CA SER A 264 -2.62 3.73 3.40
C SER A 264 -3.94 4.48 3.65
N PHE A 265 -3.98 5.82 3.68
CA PHE A 265 -5.25 6.56 3.78
C PHE A 265 -5.65 7.24 2.46
N VAL A 266 -4.72 7.46 1.53
CA VAL A 266 -5.00 8.10 0.25
C VAL A 266 -5.89 7.22 -0.65
N ASN A 267 -5.78 5.90 -0.53
CA ASN A 267 -6.59 4.93 -1.29
C ASN A 267 -8.11 5.16 -1.10
N PRO A 268 -8.65 5.14 0.15
CA PRO A 268 -10.03 5.55 0.44
C PRO A 268 -10.45 6.90 -0.17
N ILE A 269 -9.62 7.93 -0.06
CA ILE A 269 -9.91 9.28 -0.58
C ILE A 269 -10.12 9.22 -2.09
N ILE A 270 -9.26 8.50 -2.82
CA ILE A 270 -9.39 8.34 -4.26
C ILE A 270 -10.67 7.57 -4.61
N PHE A 271 -11.04 6.55 -3.84
CA PHE A 271 -12.30 5.83 -4.04
C PHE A 271 -13.50 6.78 -3.90
N VAL A 272 -13.55 7.59 -2.84
CA VAL A 272 -14.62 8.58 -2.64
C VAL A 272 -14.66 9.58 -3.81
N ILE A 273 -13.53 10.08 -4.29
CA ILE A 273 -13.50 11.09 -5.37
C ILE A 273 -13.92 10.48 -6.73
N LYS A 274 -13.43 9.28 -7.06
CA LYS A 274 -13.52 8.72 -8.41
C LYS A 274 -14.67 7.74 -8.61
N MET A 275 -15.13 7.05 -7.56
CA MET A 275 -16.17 6.03 -7.64
C MET A 275 -17.53 6.58 -7.17
N ARG A 276 -18.39 7.00 -8.10
CA ARG A 276 -19.69 7.64 -7.77
C ARG A 276 -20.61 6.77 -6.90
N GLU A 277 -20.77 5.50 -7.26
CA GLU A 277 -21.63 4.55 -6.52
C GLU A 277 -21.08 4.31 -5.11
N PHE A 278 -19.76 4.14 -4.98
CA PHE A 278 -19.08 4.03 -3.69
C PHE A 278 -19.22 5.30 -2.86
N ARG A 279 -19.05 6.49 -3.46
CA ARG A 279 -19.19 7.78 -2.78
C ARG A 279 -20.57 7.94 -2.16
N ALA A 280 -21.62 7.63 -2.92
CA ALA A 280 -23.00 7.71 -2.42
C ALA A 280 -23.20 6.78 -1.21
N ALA A 281 -22.71 5.53 -1.32
CA ALA A 281 -22.75 4.54 -0.26
C ALA A 281 -21.89 4.90 0.96
N PHE A 282 -20.75 5.57 0.76
CA PHE A 282 -19.86 6.01 1.82
C PHE A 282 -20.52 7.11 2.66
N PHE A 283 -21.10 8.12 2.01
CA PHE A 283 -21.81 9.19 2.72
C PHE A 283 -23.13 8.73 3.35
N SER A 284 -23.76 7.67 2.85
CA SER A 284 -24.93 7.11 3.53
C SER A 284 -24.59 6.41 4.85
N LEU A 285 -23.32 6.05 5.10
CA LEU A 285 -22.89 5.52 6.41
C LEU A 285 -22.70 6.63 7.47
N LEU A 286 -22.57 7.88 7.03
CA LEU A 286 -22.37 9.04 7.90
C LEU A 286 -23.69 9.73 8.29
N ARG A 287 -24.81 9.24 7.76
CA ARG A 287 -26.15 9.76 8.03
C ARG A 287 -26.88 8.84 8.98
#